data_AF-A0AAV5KGQ6-F1
#
_entry.id   AF-A0AAV5KGQ6-F1
#
_cell.length_a   1.000
_cell.length_b   1.000
_cell.length_c   1.000
_cell.angle_alpha   90.00
_cell.angle_beta   90.00
_cell.angle_gamma   90.00
#
_symmetry.space_group_name_H-M   'P 1'
#
loop_
_entity.id
_entity.type
_entity.pdbx_description
1 polymer ?
#
loop_
_entity_poly.entity_id
_entity_poly.type
_entity_poly.pdbx_seq_one_letter_code
_entity_poly.pdbx_strand_id
1 'polypeptide(L)'
;MVEIFRTYVEKSDPDRDDKILKLSGDNKEQLPTDDHQFDVRDIKDNTWRCSRRKRHGGQYYLHVDGWSRFVSTLGIKRRSTIVLRKNGDYEFEVQNN
;
A
#
# COMPACT_ATOMS: atom_id res chain seq x y z
N MET A 1 18.85 -5.93 6.43
CA MET A 1 18.66 -4.75 5.55
C MET A 1 17.15 -4.60 5.38
N VAL A 2 16.55 -3.49 5.81
CA VAL A 2 15.09 -3.27 5.73
C VAL A 2 14.81 -2.35 4.54
N GLU A 3 14.05 -2.83 3.56
CA GLU A 3 13.61 -1.99 2.44
C GLU A 3 12.35 -1.22 2.84
N ILE A 4 12.32 0.10 2.60
CA ILE A 4 11.21 0.98 2.98
C ILE A 4 10.64 1.64 1.73
N PHE A 5 9.34 1.44 1.49
CA PHE A 5 8.56 2.06 0.43
C PHE A 5 7.55 3.00 1.07
N ARG A 6 7.71 4.31 0.86
CA ARG A 6 6.80 5.31 1.43
C ARG A 6 5.68 5.58 0.44
N THR A 7 4.44 5.36 0.84
CA THR A 7 3.28 5.76 0.07
C THR A 7 2.43 6.70 0.91
N TYR A 8 1.74 7.61 0.24
CA TYR A 8 0.80 8.50 0.89
C TYR A 8 -0.56 8.36 0.22
N VAL A 9 -1.61 8.45 1.04
CA VAL A 9 -2.98 8.41 0.52
C VAL A 9 -3.30 9.81 -0.03
N GLU A 10 -3.16 10.00 -1.35
CA GLU A 10 -3.49 11.27 -2.02
C GLU A 10 -4.99 11.62 -1.87
N LYS A 11 -5.85 10.61 -1.89
CA LYS A 11 -7.30 10.75 -1.71
C LYS A 11 -7.84 9.60 -0.87
N SER A 12 -8.07 9.84 0.42
CA SER A 12 -8.76 8.91 1.33
C SER A 12 -10.28 9.10 1.19
N ASP A 13 -10.77 8.97 -0.03
CA ASP A 13 -12.19 8.78 -0.20
C ASP A 13 -12.45 7.31 0.25
N PRO A 14 -13.53 6.95 0.96
CA PRO A 14 -13.89 5.55 1.26
C PRO A 14 -14.92 4.97 0.27
N ASP A 15 -15.54 5.80 -0.58
CA ASP A 15 -16.66 5.46 -1.48
C ASP A 15 -16.33 5.19 -2.97
N ARG A 16 -15.22 5.67 -3.55
CA ARG A 16 -14.73 5.19 -4.87
C ARG A 16 -14.01 3.83 -4.85
N ASP A 17 -14.28 2.99 -5.85
CA ASP A 17 -13.69 1.65 -6.04
C ASP A 17 -12.26 1.65 -6.65
N ASP A 18 -11.79 2.77 -7.19
CA ASP A 18 -10.53 2.85 -7.95
C ASP A 18 -9.29 3.17 -7.09
N LYS A 19 -9.33 2.84 -5.79
CA LYS A 19 -8.41 3.38 -4.80
C LYS A 19 -7.14 2.59 -4.61
N ILE A 20 -6.06 3.33 -4.78
CA ILE A 20 -4.73 2.83 -4.96
C ILE A 20 -3.80 3.70 -4.13
N LEU A 21 -2.89 3.06 -3.41
CA LEU A 21 -1.77 3.73 -2.74
C LEU A 21 -0.73 4.12 -3.78
N LYS A 22 -0.49 5.42 -3.95
CA LYS A 22 0.54 5.90 -4.87
C LYS A 22 1.92 5.64 -4.26
N LEU A 23 2.64 4.71 -4.85
CA LEU A 23 3.99 4.37 -4.41
C LEU A 23 4.95 5.50 -4.76
N SER A 24 5.59 6.06 -3.74
CA SER A 24 6.67 7.05 -3.88
C SER A 24 7.96 6.50 -3.27
N GLY A 25 9.11 6.98 -3.76
CA GLY A 25 10.42 6.44 -3.39
C GLY A 25 11.11 5.65 -4.51
N ASP A 26 12.42 5.49 -4.37
CA ASP A 26 13.32 5.02 -5.42
C ASP A 26 13.20 3.52 -5.70
N ASN A 27 12.67 2.75 -4.75
CA ASN A 27 12.60 1.28 -4.86
C ASN A 27 11.27 0.76 -5.41
N LYS A 28 10.30 1.61 -5.77
CA LYS A 28 8.94 1.19 -6.22
C LYS A 28 8.94 0.19 -7.40
N GLU A 29 10.01 0.14 -8.18
CA GLU A 29 10.19 -0.79 -9.28
C GLU A 29 10.59 -2.22 -8.86
N GLN A 30 11.10 -2.39 -7.64
CA GLN A 30 11.53 -3.67 -7.05
C GLN A 30 10.40 -4.47 -6.40
N LEU A 31 9.23 -3.86 -6.20
CA LEU A 31 8.03 -4.60 -5.81
C LEU A 31 7.64 -5.56 -6.93
N PRO A 32 7.12 -6.77 -6.60
CA PRO A 32 6.71 -7.76 -7.58
C PRO A 32 5.83 -7.15 -8.68
N THR A 33 6.15 -7.46 -9.93
CA THR A 33 5.49 -6.93 -11.12
C THR A 33 4.66 -8.03 -11.78
N ASP A 34 3.58 -7.62 -12.45
CA ASP A 34 2.77 -8.45 -13.36
C ASP A 34 1.99 -9.60 -12.69
N ASP A 35 0.70 -9.33 -12.42
CA ASP A 35 -0.36 -10.21 -11.89
C ASP A 35 -0.06 -10.98 -10.59
N HIS A 36 1.13 -10.86 -10.04
CA HIS A 36 1.49 -11.48 -8.78
C HIS A 36 0.93 -10.66 -7.62
N GLN A 37 -0.13 -11.20 -7.05
CA GLN A 37 -0.59 -10.81 -5.74
C GLN A 37 0.43 -11.26 -4.69
N PHE A 38 0.74 -10.40 -3.74
CA PHE A 38 1.57 -10.72 -2.59
C PHE A 38 0.88 -10.31 -1.30
N ASP A 39 1.16 -11.07 -0.26
CA ASP A 39 0.55 -10.87 1.04
C ASP A 39 1.38 -9.85 1.84
N VAL A 40 0.70 -8.90 2.46
CA VAL A 40 1.27 -7.85 3.31
C VAL A 40 0.58 -7.90 4.66
N ARG A 41 1.35 -8.05 5.73
CA ARG A 41 0.84 -8.09 7.11
C ARG A 41 0.70 -6.66 7.66
N ASP A 42 -0.31 -6.38 8.46
CA ASP A 42 -0.42 -5.11 9.17
C ASP A 42 0.01 -5.20 10.64
N ILE A 43 0.05 -4.06 11.34
CA ILE A 43 0.42 -3.98 12.77
C ILE A 43 -0.51 -4.76 13.72
N LYS A 44 -1.67 -5.23 13.24
CA LYS A 44 -2.64 -6.03 13.98
C LYS A 44 -2.60 -7.51 13.55
N ASP A 45 -1.56 -7.92 12.81
CA ASP A 45 -1.38 -9.27 12.26
C ASP A 45 -2.45 -9.71 11.24
N ASN A 46 -3.18 -8.76 10.64
CA ASN A 46 -4.05 -9.09 9.51
C ASN A 46 -3.22 -9.19 8.24
N THR A 47 -3.58 -10.15 7.39
CA THR A 47 -2.97 -10.30 6.07
C THR A 47 -3.82 -9.64 4.99
N TRP A 48 -3.18 -8.82 4.17
CA TRP A 48 -3.78 -8.08 3.05
C TRP A 48 -3.14 -8.48 1.75
N ARG A 49 -3.98 -8.86 0.79
CA ARG A 49 -3.49 -9.18 -0.54
C ARG A 49 -3.30 -7.91 -1.35
N CYS A 50 -2.09 -7.72 -1.85
CA CYS A 50 -1.70 -6.52 -2.56
C CYS A 50 -1.18 -6.84 -3.96
N SER A 51 -1.36 -5.93 -4.91
CA SER A 51 -0.73 -6.02 -6.23
C SER A 51 -0.19 -4.68 -6.68
N ARG A 52 0.97 -4.69 -7.33
CA ARG A 52 1.55 -3.48 -7.93
C ARG A 52 0.99 -3.31 -9.34
N ARG A 53 0.44 -2.13 -9.64
CA ARG A 53 -0.01 -1.74 -10.98
C ARG A 53 0.81 -0.57 -11.50
N LYS A 54 1.08 -0.56 -12.80
CA LYS A 54 1.66 0.59 -13.52
C LYS A 54 0.54 1.24 -14.31
N ARG A 55 0.28 2.54 -14.13
CA ARG A 55 -0.68 3.29 -14.97
C ARG A 55 0.05 4.10 -16.04
N HIS A 56 -0.72 4.58 -17.02
CA HIS A 56 -0.25 5.47 -18.07
C HIS A 56 0.49 6.67 -17.47
N GLY A 57 1.66 7.01 -18.00
CA GLY A 57 2.54 8.05 -17.43
C GLY A 57 3.60 7.54 -16.44
N GLY A 58 3.83 6.23 -16.36
CA GLY A 58 4.95 5.65 -15.58
C GLY A 58 4.77 5.69 -14.07
N GLN A 59 3.56 5.96 -13.59
CA GLN A 59 3.24 5.98 -12.17
C GLN A 59 2.93 4.58 -11.66
N TYR A 60 3.48 4.26 -10.48
CA TYR A 60 3.30 2.98 -9.79
C TYR A 60 2.41 3.12 -8.58
N TYR A 61 1.70 2.03 -8.31
CA TYR A 61 0.47 2.05 -7.57
C TYR A 61 0.29 0.70 -6.88
N LEU A 62 -0.06 0.70 -5.59
CA LEU A 62 -0.35 -0.50 -4.83
C LEU A 62 -1.87 -0.62 -4.65
N HIS A 63 -2.44 -1.67 -5.23
CA HIS A 63 -3.81 -2.08 -5.00
C HIS A 63 -3.85 -2.96 -3.75
N VAL A 64 -4.82 -2.74 -2.88
CA VAL A 64 -5.05 -3.57 -1.68
C VAL A 64 -6.44 -4.14 -1.77
N ASP A 65 -6.56 -5.47 -1.79
CA ASP A 65 -7.84 -6.14 -1.86
C ASP A 65 -8.63 -5.89 -0.57
N GLY A 66 -9.91 -5.52 -0.72
CA GLY A 66 -10.74 -5.11 0.42
C GLY A 66 -10.34 -3.75 1.00
N TRP A 67 -9.99 -2.79 0.14
CA TRP A 67 -9.55 -1.43 0.50
C TRP A 67 -10.36 -0.76 1.62
N SER A 68 -11.70 -0.77 1.56
CA SER A 68 -12.54 -0.14 2.59
C SER A 68 -12.37 -0.82 3.96
N ARG A 69 -12.21 -2.15 3.98
CA ARG A 69 -11.87 -2.91 5.19
C ARG A 69 -10.48 -2.53 5.69
N PHE A 70 -9.50 -2.44 4.80
CA PHE A 70 -8.13 -2.04 5.13
C PHE A 70 -8.08 -0.65 5.79
N VAL A 71 -8.70 0.35 5.17
CA VAL A 71 -8.78 1.72 5.68
C VAL A 71 -9.47 1.78 7.04
N SER A 72 -10.60 1.08 7.19
CA SER A 72 -11.36 1.05 8.45
C SER A 72 -10.56 0.34 9.56
N THR A 73 -9.99 -0.84 9.28
CA THR A 73 -9.23 -1.62 10.26
C THR A 73 -8.02 -0.85 10.79
N LEU A 74 -7.32 -0.12 9.92
CA LEU A 74 -6.11 0.63 10.29
C LEU A 74 -6.39 2.08 10.68
N GLY A 75 -7.64 2.51 10.64
CA GLY A 75 -8.03 3.88 10.98
C GLY A 75 -7.32 4.92 10.09
N ILE A 76 -7.08 4.58 8.82
CA ILE A 76 -6.37 5.44 7.87
C ILE A 76 -7.24 6.66 7.57
N LYS A 77 -6.69 7.85 7.82
CA LYS A 77 -7.35 9.13 7.56
C LYS A 77 -6.72 9.81 6.35
N ARG A 78 -7.32 10.91 5.92
CA ARG A 78 -6.75 11.77 4.90
C ARG A 78 -5.38 12.26 5.35
N ARG A 79 -4.38 12.15 4.47
CA ARG A 79 -2.97 12.50 4.73
C ARG A 79 -2.22 11.57 5.69
N SER A 80 -2.82 10.44 6.11
CA SER A 80 -2.05 9.39 6.75
C SER A 80 -0.94 8.91 5.81
N THR A 81 0.23 8.69 6.39
CA THR A 81 1.36 8.09 5.68
C THR A 81 1.32 6.60 5.90
N ILE A 82 1.42 5.82 4.83
CA ILE A 82 1.47 4.36 4.90
C ILE A 82 2.84 3.94 4.39
N VAL A 83 3.56 3.22 5.23
CA VAL A 83 4.90 2.74 4.94
C VAL A 83 4.79 1.24 4.70
N LEU A 84 5.08 0.81 3.49
CA LEU A 84 5.29 -0.61 3.20
C LEU A 84 6.76 -0.92 3.48
N ARG A 85 7.02 -1.90 4.34
CA ARG A 85 8.36 -2.39 4.67
C ARG A 85 8.53 -3.80 4.17
N LYS A 86 9.77 -4.20 3.86
CA LYS A 86 10.12 -5.59 3.59
C LYS A 86 11.30 -5.99 4.48
N ASN A 87 11.06 -6.97 5.35
CA ASN A 87 12.05 -7.56 6.25
C ASN A 87 11.82 -9.08 6.36
N GLY A 88 12.09 -9.79 5.26
CA GLY A 88 11.58 -11.15 5.04
C GLY A 88 10.20 -11.08 4.40
N ASP A 89 9.17 -10.84 5.22
CA ASP A 89 7.80 -10.60 4.76
C ASP A 89 7.54 -9.11 4.47
N TYR A 90 6.44 -8.83 3.76
CA TYR A 90 5.94 -7.46 3.57
C TYR A 90 5.05 -7.04 4.73
N GLU A 91 5.25 -5.82 5.23
CA GLU A 91 4.49 -5.28 6.37
C GLU A 91 4.04 -3.83 6.12
N PHE A 92 2.82 -3.51 6.55
CA PHE A 92 2.30 -2.15 6.60
C PHE A 92 2.53 -1.52 7.97
N GLU A 93 3.13 -0.33 7.98
CA GLU A 93 3.12 0.59 9.11
C GLU A 93 2.32 1.84 8.73
N VAL A 94 1.34 2.20 9.55
CA VAL A 94 0.50 3.38 9.33
C VAL A 94 0.90 4.46 10.33
N GLN A 95 1.29 5.62 9.82
CA GLN A 95 1.55 6.82 10.59
C GLN A 95 0.40 7.78 10.37
N ASN A 96 -0.53 7.77 11.32
CA ASN A 96 -1.63 8.72 11.35
C ASN A 96 -1.13 10.06 11.87
N ASN A 97 -1.40 11.12 11.12
CA ASN A 97 -1.18 12.50 11.55
C ASN A 97 -2.44 13.03 12.24
#